data_AF-A0A920SPU3-F1
#
_entry.id   AF-A0A920SPU3-F1
#
_cell.length_a   1.000
_cell.length_b   1.000
_cell.length_c   1.000
_cell.angle_alpha   90.00
_cell.angle_beta   90.00
_cell.angle_gamma   90.00
#
_symmetry.space_group_name_H-M   'P 1'
#
loop_
_entity.id
_entity.type
_entity.pdbx_description
1 polymer ?
#
loop_
_entity_poly.entity_id
_entity_poly.type
_entity_poly.pdbx_seq_one_letter_code
_entity_poly.pdbx_strand_id
1 'polypeptide(L)'
;MQRQFRPTLAGIAWDRVTGSGVDEYQVWATALDDDSVVHVAVTDNQGVYAFRYIPGANYEITAFNDRNADAVIDMMEIQGSRSLSIENGDTVFLNFPVLQPDTTPATLVTASALDSVTLLLEFDDYLDPALVLETIDLNVATEDGTDVLVDSVLHEHDYLTYVMMVMDSLVVLDSLDAVLQASAMAAEIAAGLDSTIADSIARDVGVSQEGFGGF
;
A
#
# COMPACT_ATOMS: atom_id res chain seq x y z
N MET A 1 41.66 17.87 -12.63
CA MET A 1 41.43 17.52 -11.22
C MET A 1 40.30 18.42 -10.73
N GLN A 2 39.05 17.95 -10.76
CA GLN A 2 37.91 18.75 -10.30
C GLN A 2 37.94 18.80 -8.77
N ARG A 3 37.87 20.00 -8.19
CA ARG A 3 37.70 20.16 -6.75
C ARG A 3 36.29 19.64 -6.42
N GLN A 4 36.20 18.54 -5.69
CA GLN A 4 34.93 18.11 -5.13
C GLN A 4 34.57 19.10 -4.02
N PHE A 5 33.72 20.07 -4.34
CA PHE A 5 33.15 20.95 -3.32
C PHE A 5 32.17 20.12 -2.52
N ARG A 6 32.46 19.94 -1.23
CA ARG A 6 31.55 19.23 -0.34
C ARG A 6 30.47 20.21 0.13
N PRO A 7 29.19 19.92 -0.11
CA PRO A 7 28.11 20.84 0.24
C PRO A 7 28.00 21.07 1.75
N THR A 8 27.24 22.10 2.11
CA THR A 8 26.91 22.45 3.50
C THR A 8 25.41 22.52 3.64
N LEU A 9 24.87 21.88 4.67
CA LEU A 9 23.47 22.00 5.08
C LEU A 9 23.43 22.76 6.40
N ALA A 10 22.59 23.78 6.51
CA ALA A 10 22.37 24.50 7.76
C ALA A 10 20.90 24.85 7.93
N GLY A 11 20.47 25.17 9.14
CA GLY A 11 19.06 25.33 9.39
C GLY A 11 18.73 25.74 10.81
N ILE A 12 17.44 25.91 11.03
CA ILE A 12 16.83 26.11 12.35
C ILE A 12 15.80 25.02 12.58
N ALA A 13 15.89 24.32 13.70
CA ALA A 13 14.81 23.52 14.25
C ALA A 13 14.07 24.34 15.33
N TRP A 14 12.74 24.33 15.32
CA TRP A 14 11.95 25.07 16.30
C TRP A 14 10.78 24.25 16.83
N ASP A 15 10.43 24.47 18.08
CA ASP A 15 9.23 23.93 18.70
C ASP A 15 8.01 24.59 18.03
N ARG A 16 7.15 23.77 17.43
CA ARG A 16 5.98 24.28 16.69
C ARG A 16 4.92 24.92 17.58
N VAL A 17 4.85 24.54 18.86
CA VAL A 17 3.85 25.04 19.82
C VAL A 17 4.25 26.43 20.30
N THR A 18 5.52 26.61 20.65
CA THR A 18 6.03 27.87 21.20
C THR A 18 6.60 28.81 20.15
N GLY A 19 6.95 28.29 18.97
CA GLY A 19 7.65 29.02 17.90
C GLY A 19 9.12 29.32 18.20
N SER A 20 9.69 28.76 19.28
CA SER A 20 11.06 29.03 19.71
C SER A 20 12.04 27.98 19.15
N GLY A 21 13.28 28.38 18.90
CA GLY A 21 14.35 27.45 18.56
C GLY A 21 14.57 26.42 19.67
N VAL A 22 14.92 25.19 19.28
CA VAL A 22 15.13 24.10 20.24
C VAL A 22 16.60 23.96 20.63
N ASP A 23 16.89 23.88 21.92
CA ASP A 23 18.26 23.81 22.46
C ASP A 23 18.69 22.37 22.70
N GLU A 24 19.93 22.03 22.32
CA GLU A 24 20.57 20.72 22.53
C GLU A 24 19.87 19.52 21.87
N TYR A 25 19.10 19.72 20.80
CA TYR A 25 18.50 18.62 20.04
C TYR A 25 19.56 17.98 19.14
N GLN A 26 19.53 16.65 19.04
CA GLN A 26 20.29 15.95 18.02
C GLN A 26 19.62 16.16 16.66
N VAL A 27 20.41 16.40 15.62
CA VAL A 27 19.95 16.44 14.23
C VAL A 27 20.72 15.42 13.44
N TRP A 28 20.02 14.43 12.91
CA TRP A 28 20.58 13.35 12.13
C TRP A 28 20.24 13.57 10.65
N ALA A 29 21.22 13.31 9.79
CA ALA A 29 21.03 13.22 8.35
C ALA A 29 21.39 11.80 7.90
N THR A 30 20.35 11.04 7.54
CA THR A 30 20.45 9.65 7.09
C THR A 30 20.28 9.63 5.58
N ALA A 31 21.25 9.09 4.85
CA ALA A 31 21.13 8.95 3.40
C ALA A 31 20.06 7.90 3.07
N LEU A 32 19.17 8.22 2.14
CA LEU A 32 18.10 7.31 1.69
C LEU A 32 18.59 6.30 0.65
N ASP A 33 19.70 6.61 -0.02
CA ASP A 33 20.26 5.80 -1.11
C ASP A 33 21.42 4.89 -0.64
N ASP A 34 21.88 5.05 0.61
CA ASP A 34 22.98 4.29 1.22
C ASP A 34 22.78 4.21 2.74
N ASP A 35 22.66 3.00 3.28
CA ASP A 35 22.34 2.74 4.70
C ASP A 35 23.52 2.97 5.67
N SER A 36 24.69 3.40 5.18
CA SER A 36 25.93 3.17 5.94
C SER A 36 26.37 4.32 6.86
N VAL A 37 25.96 5.57 6.61
CA VAL A 37 26.52 6.73 7.33
C VAL A 37 25.43 7.72 7.75
N VAL A 38 25.25 7.87 9.06
CA VAL A 38 24.46 8.94 9.66
C VAL A 38 25.38 10.11 10.00
N HIS A 39 25.06 11.30 9.50
CA HIS A 39 25.72 12.53 9.93
C HIS A 39 24.95 13.14 11.10
N VAL A 40 25.67 13.58 12.13
CA VAL A 40 25.07 14.13 13.35
C VAL A 40 25.52 15.57 13.58
N ALA A 41 24.58 16.42 13.94
CA ALA A 41 24.77 17.78 14.44
C ALA A 41 23.94 17.97 15.72
N VAL A 42 24.22 19.04 16.45
CA VAL A 42 23.45 19.42 17.65
C VAL A 42 23.00 20.86 17.47
N THR A 43 21.77 21.17 17.85
CA THR A 43 21.25 22.54 17.80
C THR A 43 21.85 23.40 18.90
N ASP A 44 22.04 24.70 18.61
CA ASP A 44 22.34 25.69 19.65
C ASP A 44 21.07 26.18 20.36
N ASN A 45 21.23 27.13 21.28
CA ASN A 45 20.14 27.73 22.05
C ASN A 45 19.13 28.55 21.23
N GLN A 46 19.37 28.74 19.92
CA GLN A 46 18.44 29.35 18.98
C GLN A 46 17.87 28.31 17.98
N GLY A 47 18.16 27.02 18.17
CA GLY A 47 17.75 25.96 17.25
C GLY A 47 18.64 25.80 16.02
N VAL A 48 19.75 26.52 15.93
CA VAL A 48 20.61 26.50 14.74
C VAL A 48 21.43 25.23 14.70
N TYR A 49 21.43 24.55 13.56
CA TYR A 49 22.27 23.38 13.29
C TYR A 49 23.00 23.52 11.94
N ALA A 50 24.11 22.78 11.78
CA ALA A 50 24.81 22.72 10.51
C ALA A 50 25.61 21.42 10.32
N PHE A 51 25.51 20.84 9.14
CA PHE A 51 26.37 19.79 8.63
C PHE A 51 27.37 20.38 7.65
N ARG A 52 28.65 20.33 8.02
CA ARG A 52 29.74 20.73 7.13
C ARG A 52 30.21 19.51 6.35
N TYR A 53 30.41 19.70 5.06
CA TYR A 53 31.01 18.70 4.19
C TYR A 53 30.18 17.42 4.00
N ILE A 54 28.85 17.56 4.10
CA ILE A 54 27.92 16.46 3.85
C ILE A 54 28.04 16.02 2.38
N PRO A 55 28.10 14.73 2.03
CA PRO A 55 28.08 14.28 0.64
C PRO A 55 26.77 14.66 -0.06
N GLY A 56 26.80 14.91 -1.37
CA GLY A 56 25.57 15.05 -2.13
C GLY A 56 24.84 13.71 -2.27
N ALA A 57 23.58 13.64 -1.83
CA ALA A 57 22.69 12.48 -1.87
C ALA A 57 21.26 12.91 -1.50
N ASN A 58 20.30 11.97 -1.52
CA ASN A 58 19.00 12.17 -0.88
C ASN A 58 19.11 11.83 0.60
N TYR A 59 18.64 12.73 1.47
CA TYR A 59 18.67 12.53 2.91
C TYR A 59 17.27 12.65 3.51
N GLU A 60 17.04 11.88 4.57
CA GLU A 60 16.10 12.23 5.62
C GLU A 60 16.85 12.96 6.74
N ILE A 61 16.36 14.15 7.08
CA ILE A 61 16.87 14.97 8.17
C ILE A 61 15.86 14.89 9.32
N THR A 62 16.31 14.42 10.49
CA THR A 62 15.47 14.27 11.69
C THR A 62 16.11 15.00 12.85
N ALA A 63 15.39 15.94 13.48
CA ALA A 63 15.78 16.46 14.79
C ALA A 63 14.96 15.82 15.89
N PHE A 64 15.59 15.46 16.99
CA PHE A 64 14.93 14.88 18.15
C PHE A 64 15.63 15.25 19.46
N ASN A 65 14.88 15.19 20.55
CA ASN A 65 15.37 15.43 21.91
C ASN A 65 15.72 14.11 22.57
N ASP A 66 17.00 13.73 22.52
CA ASP A 66 17.55 12.55 23.19
C ASP A 66 17.61 12.77 24.72
N ARG A 67 16.48 12.56 25.38
CA ARG A 67 16.30 12.85 26.82
C ARG A 67 16.94 11.80 27.69
N ASN A 68 17.01 10.57 27.21
CA ASN A 68 17.57 9.44 27.94
C ASN A 68 19.09 9.25 27.64
N ALA A 69 19.63 10.01 26.68
CA ALA A 69 21.02 10.03 26.25
C ALA A 69 21.52 8.68 25.69
N ASP A 70 20.64 7.94 25.01
CA ASP A 70 20.96 6.64 24.41
C ASP A 70 21.28 6.73 22.90
N ALA A 71 21.10 7.91 22.31
CA ALA A 71 21.29 8.18 20.89
C ALA A 71 20.45 7.25 19.99
N VAL A 72 19.22 6.97 20.39
CA VAL A 72 18.20 6.29 19.59
C VAL A 72 17.04 7.25 19.35
N ILE A 73 16.47 7.24 18.14
CA ILE A 73 15.25 8.01 17.87
C ILE A 73 14.09 7.25 18.50
N ASP A 74 13.62 7.76 19.64
CA ASP A 74 12.46 7.21 20.33
C ASP A 74 11.17 7.87 19.84
N MET A 75 10.16 7.03 19.56
CA MET A 75 8.84 7.51 19.11
C MET A 75 8.14 8.45 20.11
N MET A 76 8.55 8.42 21.37
CA MET A 76 7.97 9.23 22.45
C MET A 76 8.70 10.56 22.67
N GLU A 77 9.83 10.76 22.00
CA GLU A 77 10.62 11.98 22.12
C GLU A 77 10.13 13.06 21.16
N ILE A 78 10.35 14.32 21.55
CA ILE A 78 10.02 15.45 20.68
C ILE A 78 10.88 15.32 19.43
N GLN A 79 10.24 15.26 18.27
CA GLN A 79 10.93 15.06 17.00
C GLN A 79 10.27 15.77 15.83
N GLY A 80 10.97 15.83 14.71
CA GLY A 80 10.45 16.27 13.42
C GLY A 80 11.42 15.93 12.31
N SER A 81 10.89 15.57 11.13
CA SER A 81 11.71 15.16 9.98
C SER A 81 11.32 15.83 8.67
N ARG A 82 12.28 15.87 7.74
CA ARG A 82 12.14 16.35 6.35
C ARG A 82 13.10 15.61 5.43
N SER A 83 12.64 15.25 4.24
CA SER A 83 13.50 14.74 3.18
C SER A 83 13.96 15.87 2.24
N LEU A 84 15.20 15.78 1.76
CA LEU A 84 15.80 16.75 0.85
C LEU A 84 16.88 16.07 -0.01
N SER A 85 17.00 16.49 -1.26
CA SER A 85 18.14 16.16 -2.13
C SER A 85 19.21 17.25 -2.05
N ILE A 86 20.47 16.85 -1.85
CA ILE A 86 21.63 17.75 -1.77
C ILE A 86 22.56 17.48 -2.94
N GLU A 87 22.80 18.50 -3.76
CA GLU A 87 23.75 18.43 -4.87
C GLU A 87 25.18 18.81 -4.44
N ASN A 88 26.19 18.29 -5.16
CA ASN A 88 27.58 18.60 -4.85
C ASN A 88 27.90 20.09 -5.07
N GLY A 89 28.41 20.75 -4.04
CA GLY A 89 28.86 22.14 -4.10
C GLY A 89 27.82 23.18 -3.67
N ASP A 90 26.60 22.76 -3.33
CA ASP A 90 25.56 23.65 -2.85
C ASP A 90 25.65 23.94 -1.35
N THR A 91 25.15 25.12 -0.96
CA THR A 91 24.80 25.41 0.43
C THR A 91 23.28 25.42 0.52
N VAL A 92 22.72 24.49 1.30
CA VAL A 92 21.28 24.35 1.45
C VAL A 92 20.86 24.80 2.84
N PHE A 93 19.75 25.53 2.88
CA PHE A 93 19.10 25.91 4.12
C PHE A 93 17.80 25.11 4.29
N LEU A 94 17.69 24.38 5.39
CA LEU A 94 16.48 23.61 5.71
C LEU A 94 15.99 23.99 7.09
N ASN A 95 14.74 24.37 7.17
CA ASN A 95 14.08 24.79 8.39
C ASN A 95 12.93 23.83 8.63
N PHE A 96 12.81 23.25 9.83
CA PHE A 96 11.68 22.38 10.13
C PHE A 96 11.20 22.46 11.59
N PRO A 97 9.88 22.30 11.80
CA PRO A 97 9.32 22.26 13.14
C PRO A 97 9.57 20.89 13.78
N VAL A 98 9.77 20.88 15.10
CA VAL A 98 9.67 19.70 15.95
C VAL A 98 8.44 19.81 16.84
N LEU A 99 7.89 18.67 17.21
CA LEU A 99 6.71 18.54 18.05
C LEU A 99 6.85 17.31 18.94
N GLN A 100 6.23 17.35 20.11
CA GLN A 100 5.96 16.10 20.81
C GLN A 100 4.99 15.29 19.94
N PRO A 101 5.34 14.05 19.57
CA PRO A 101 4.40 13.14 18.93
C PRO A 101 3.15 13.02 19.79
N ASP A 102 1.98 13.06 19.17
CA ASP A 102 0.74 12.76 19.90
C ASP A 102 0.78 11.28 20.30
N THR A 103 0.59 11.00 21.59
CA THR A 103 0.75 9.65 22.16
C THR A 103 -0.57 9.07 22.60
N THR A 104 -1.70 9.63 22.19
CA THR A 104 -2.99 8.95 22.35
C THR A 104 -2.98 7.74 21.42
N PRO A 105 -2.98 6.50 21.93
CA PRO A 105 -3.13 5.35 21.06
C PRO A 105 -4.49 5.45 20.37
N ALA A 106 -4.53 5.11 19.09
CA ALA A 106 -5.77 4.97 18.35
C ALA A 106 -6.70 4.02 19.12
N THR A 107 -7.85 4.53 19.52
CA THR A 107 -8.86 3.79 20.28
C THR A 107 -9.97 3.39 19.33
N LEU A 108 -10.39 2.12 19.41
CA LEU A 108 -11.53 1.63 18.65
C LEU A 108 -12.80 2.38 19.08
N VAL A 109 -13.40 3.11 18.16
CA VAL A 109 -14.63 3.90 18.37
C VAL A 109 -15.85 3.06 18.05
N THR A 110 -15.84 2.39 16.89
CA THR A 110 -16.93 1.55 16.43
C THR A 110 -16.42 0.27 15.80
N ALA A 111 -17.21 -0.80 15.96
CA ALA A 111 -17.10 -2.01 15.19
C ALA A 111 -18.48 -2.31 14.61
N SER A 112 -18.58 -2.33 13.28
CA SER A 112 -19.85 -2.53 12.58
C SER A 112 -19.73 -3.60 11.50
N ALA A 113 -20.82 -4.32 11.23
CA ALA A 113 -20.84 -5.27 10.12
C ALA A 113 -20.96 -4.50 8.81
N LEU A 114 -19.95 -4.63 7.95
CA LEU A 114 -20.00 -4.13 6.58
C LEU A 114 -20.84 -5.08 5.71
N ASP A 115 -20.65 -6.39 5.91
CA ASP A 115 -21.45 -7.46 5.33
C ASP A 115 -21.51 -8.68 6.29
N SER A 116 -21.89 -9.86 5.79
CA SER A 116 -22.01 -11.07 6.61
C SER A 116 -20.68 -11.70 7.07
N VAL A 117 -19.56 -11.30 6.46
CA VAL A 117 -18.21 -11.84 6.71
C VAL A 117 -17.16 -10.76 7.00
N THR A 118 -17.51 -9.48 6.77
CA THR A 118 -16.59 -8.34 6.92
C THR A 118 -17.06 -7.40 8.04
N LEU A 119 -16.16 -7.10 8.97
CA LEU A 119 -16.35 -6.08 9.99
C LEU A 119 -15.54 -4.82 9.62
N LEU A 120 -16.16 -3.65 9.76
CA LEU A 120 -15.50 -2.35 9.69
C LEU A 120 -15.19 -1.89 11.11
N LEU A 121 -13.90 -1.60 11.36
CA LEU A 121 -13.39 -1.07 12.60
C LEU A 121 -12.97 0.39 12.41
N GLU A 122 -13.59 1.32 13.12
CA GLU A 122 -13.25 2.73 13.08
C GLU A 122 -12.50 3.14 14.35
N PHE A 123 -11.41 3.88 14.17
CA PHE A 123 -10.59 4.41 15.25
C PHE A 123 -10.71 5.93 15.32
N ASP A 124 -10.47 6.51 16.50
CA ASP A 124 -10.54 7.96 16.72
C ASP A 124 -9.32 8.70 16.18
N ASP A 125 -8.20 8.00 16.06
CA ASP A 125 -6.94 8.51 15.57
C ASP A 125 -6.47 7.79 14.30
N TYR A 126 -5.52 8.39 13.61
CA TYR A 126 -4.91 7.87 12.40
C TYR A 126 -4.10 6.61 12.70
N LEU A 127 -4.39 5.54 11.97
CA LEU A 127 -3.52 4.36 11.91
C LEU A 127 -2.55 4.50 10.74
N ASP A 128 -1.27 4.27 11.00
CA ASP A 128 -0.24 4.24 9.97
C ASP A 128 -0.54 3.12 8.95
N PRO A 129 -0.73 3.43 7.65
CA PRO A 129 -0.98 2.43 6.62
C PRO A 129 0.21 1.50 6.37
N ALA A 130 1.42 1.88 6.78
CA ALA A 130 2.60 1.01 6.73
C ALA A 130 2.69 0.04 7.92
N LEU A 131 1.79 0.16 8.92
CA LEU A 131 1.75 -0.74 10.07
C LEU A 131 1.39 -2.17 9.62
N VAL A 132 2.25 -3.12 9.99
CA VAL A 132 2.05 -4.55 9.70
C VAL A 132 0.99 -5.12 10.65
N LEU A 133 -0.22 -5.31 10.14
CA LEU A 133 -1.39 -5.75 10.91
C LEU A 133 -1.32 -7.22 11.38
N GLU A 134 -0.42 -8.03 10.82
CA GLU A 134 -0.20 -9.43 11.23
C GLU A 134 0.28 -9.58 12.69
N THR A 135 0.76 -8.49 13.29
CA THR A 135 1.23 -8.44 14.68
C THR A 135 0.15 -8.07 15.68
N ILE A 136 -1.08 -7.82 15.23
CA ILE A 136 -2.19 -7.38 16.07
C ILE A 136 -2.97 -8.59 16.59
N ASP A 137 -3.17 -8.64 17.90
CA ASP A 137 -4.07 -9.60 18.54
C ASP A 137 -5.53 -9.15 18.38
N LEU A 138 -6.29 -9.84 17.51
CA LEU A 138 -7.73 -9.64 17.35
C LEU A 138 -8.49 -10.89 17.84
N ASN A 139 -9.44 -10.70 18.77
CA ASN A 139 -10.37 -11.76 19.14
C ASN A 139 -11.80 -11.35 18.77
N VAL A 140 -12.46 -12.18 17.96
CA VAL A 140 -13.87 -12.03 17.60
C VAL A 140 -14.60 -13.21 18.22
N ALA A 141 -15.64 -12.94 19.00
CA ALA A 141 -16.46 -13.99 19.60
C ALA A 141 -17.94 -13.71 19.34
N THR A 142 -18.73 -14.77 19.24
CA THR A 142 -20.19 -14.67 19.22
C THR A 142 -20.71 -14.18 20.57
N GLU A 143 -21.97 -13.76 20.63
CA GLU A 143 -22.62 -13.38 21.91
C GLU A 143 -22.58 -14.52 22.94
N ASP A 144 -22.59 -15.77 22.48
CA ASP A 144 -22.48 -16.97 23.32
C ASP A 144 -21.03 -17.31 23.72
N GLY A 145 -20.05 -16.49 23.33
CA GLY A 145 -18.63 -16.63 23.69
C GLY A 145 -17.88 -17.67 22.86
N THR A 146 -18.37 -18.02 21.67
CA THR A 146 -17.62 -18.91 20.75
C THR A 146 -16.69 -18.07 19.90
N ASP A 147 -15.40 -18.38 19.92
CA ASP A 147 -14.40 -17.68 19.10
C ASP A 147 -14.65 -17.92 17.60
N VAL A 148 -14.54 -16.84 16.83
CA VAL A 148 -14.65 -16.80 15.37
C VAL A 148 -13.26 -16.61 14.79
N LEU A 149 -12.89 -17.46 13.84
CA LEU A 149 -11.60 -17.35 13.16
C LEU A 149 -11.59 -16.11 12.27
N VAL A 150 -10.58 -15.28 12.47
CA VAL A 150 -10.30 -14.09 11.65
C VAL A 150 -9.38 -14.53 10.51
N ASP A 151 -9.85 -14.41 9.27
CA ASP A 151 -9.08 -14.82 8.08
C ASP A 151 -7.96 -13.83 7.75
N SER A 152 -8.27 -12.53 7.79
CA SER A 152 -7.33 -11.45 7.53
C SER A 152 -7.75 -10.15 8.20
N VAL A 153 -6.78 -9.26 8.43
CA VAL A 153 -6.99 -7.89 8.87
C VAL A 153 -6.33 -6.99 7.83
N LEU A 154 -7.09 -6.04 7.30
CA LEU A 154 -6.67 -5.19 6.19
C LEU A 154 -6.86 -3.72 6.55
N HIS A 155 -5.95 -2.86 6.07
CA HIS A 155 -6.23 -1.44 5.99
C HIS A 155 -7.30 -1.19 4.92
N GLU A 156 -8.02 -0.07 5.02
CA GLU A 156 -9.10 0.26 4.08
C GLU A 156 -8.64 0.23 2.62
N HIS A 157 -7.45 0.78 2.33
CA HIS A 157 -6.92 0.82 0.97
C HIS A 157 -6.59 -0.58 0.41
N ASP A 158 -6.14 -1.50 1.27
CA ASP A 158 -5.89 -2.90 0.90
C ASP A 158 -7.20 -3.64 0.67
N TYR A 159 -8.22 -3.40 1.50
CA TYR A 159 -9.56 -3.95 1.32
C TYR A 159 -10.17 -3.52 -0.02
N LEU A 160 -10.09 -2.23 -0.37
CA LEU A 160 -10.57 -1.74 -1.66
C LEU A 160 -9.84 -2.39 -2.84
N THR A 161 -8.52 -2.58 -2.71
CA THR A 161 -7.71 -3.29 -3.71
C THR A 161 -8.13 -4.75 -3.84
N TYR A 162 -8.33 -5.44 -2.72
CA TYR A 162 -8.82 -6.81 -2.68
C TYR A 162 -10.19 -6.94 -3.35
N VAL A 163 -11.16 -6.09 -3.02
CA VAL A 163 -12.50 -6.10 -3.62
C VAL A 163 -12.43 -5.89 -5.13
N MET A 164 -11.60 -4.97 -5.60
CA MET A 164 -11.39 -4.76 -7.04
C MET A 164 -10.82 -6.01 -7.72
N MET A 165 -9.83 -6.67 -7.12
CA MET A 165 -9.25 -7.91 -7.66
C MET A 165 -10.27 -9.05 -7.71
N VAL A 166 -11.07 -9.22 -6.65
CA VAL A 166 -12.12 -10.24 -6.60
C VAL A 166 -13.19 -9.98 -7.65
N MET A 167 -13.65 -8.73 -7.79
CA MET A 167 -14.64 -8.35 -8.80
C MET A 167 -14.12 -8.60 -10.22
N ASP A 168 -12.87 -8.25 -10.52
CA ASP A 168 -12.28 -8.48 -11.84
C ASP A 168 -12.20 -9.99 -12.15
N SER A 169 -11.80 -10.80 -11.17
CA SER A 169 -11.79 -12.27 -11.31
C SER A 169 -13.17 -12.87 -11.51
N LEU A 170 -14.22 -12.33 -10.87
CA LEU A 170 -15.60 -12.80 -11.05
C LEU A 170 -16.12 -12.46 -12.45
N VAL A 171 -15.78 -11.29 -13.00
CA VAL A 171 -16.12 -10.92 -14.38
C VAL A 171 -15.46 -11.85 -15.39
N VAL A 172 -14.21 -12.26 -15.14
CA VAL A 172 -13.51 -13.24 -15.99
C VAL A 172 -14.21 -14.60 -15.95
N LEU A 173 -14.67 -15.06 -14.78
CA LEU A 173 -15.39 -16.33 -14.65
C LEU A 173 -16.73 -16.32 -15.39
N ASP A 174 -17.51 -15.25 -15.26
CA ASP A 174 -18.78 -15.10 -15.98
C ASP A 174 -18.57 -15.11 -17.50
N SER A 175 -17.49 -14.47 -17.96
CA SER A 175 -17.09 -14.50 -19.37
C SER A 175 -16.75 -15.91 -19.86
N LEU A 176 -16.11 -16.74 -19.03
CA LEU A 176 -15.80 -18.13 -19.37
C LEU A 176 -17.06 -18.99 -19.47
N ASP A 177 -18.02 -18.83 -18.56
CA ASP A 177 -19.30 -19.54 -18.62
C ASP A 177 -20.10 -19.16 -19.86
N ALA A 178 -20.11 -17.87 -20.23
CA ALA A 178 -20.74 -17.40 -21.46
C ALA A 178 -20.09 -18.02 -22.72
N VAL A 179 -18.76 -18.13 -22.76
CA VAL A 179 -18.04 -18.80 -23.86
C VAL A 179 -18.36 -20.29 -23.91
N LEU A 180 -18.41 -20.97 -22.75
CA LEU A 180 -18.78 -22.38 -22.67
C LEU A 180 -20.19 -22.63 -23.19
N GLN A 181 -21.18 -21.82 -22.79
CA GLN A 181 -22.54 -21.91 -23.29
C GLN A 181 -22.62 -21.67 -24.80
N ALA A 182 -21.94 -20.64 -25.31
CA ALA A 182 -21.89 -20.36 -26.75
C ALA A 182 -21.26 -21.51 -27.55
N SER A 183 -20.21 -22.14 -27.00
CA SER A 183 -19.55 -23.29 -27.63
C SER A 183 -20.43 -24.53 -27.64
N ALA A 184 -21.21 -24.77 -26.57
CA ALA A 184 -22.16 -25.87 -26.49
C ALA A 184 -23.30 -25.70 -27.50
N MET A 185 -23.86 -24.49 -27.61
CA MET A 185 -24.88 -24.17 -28.62
C MET A 185 -24.35 -24.35 -30.05
N ALA A 186 -23.11 -23.91 -30.32
CA ALA A 186 -22.49 -24.10 -31.63
C ALA A 186 -22.26 -25.58 -31.97
N ALA A 187 -21.87 -26.40 -30.98
CA ALA A 187 -21.69 -27.84 -31.16
C ALA A 187 -23.03 -28.56 -31.42
N GLU A 188 -24.11 -28.17 -30.74
CA GLU A 188 -25.45 -28.72 -30.97
C GLU A 188 -25.98 -28.38 -32.37
N ILE A 189 -25.78 -27.13 -32.81
CA ILE A 189 -26.12 -26.71 -34.18
C ILE A 189 -25.34 -27.54 -35.21
N ALA A 190 -24.03 -27.73 -35.00
CA ALA A 190 -23.18 -28.52 -35.89
C ALA A 190 -23.60 -29.99 -35.95
N ALA A 191 -23.95 -30.61 -34.82
CA ALA A 191 -24.45 -31.98 -34.76
C ALA A 191 -25.82 -32.14 -35.47
N GLY A 192 -26.71 -31.16 -35.30
CA GLY A 192 -27.98 -31.11 -36.02
C GLY A 192 -27.78 -31.07 -37.54
N LEU A 193 -26.89 -30.19 -38.02
CA LEU A 193 -26.53 -30.11 -39.45
C LEU A 193 -25.98 -31.42 -40.00
N ASP A 194 -25.08 -32.09 -39.29
CA ASP A 194 -24.50 -33.38 -39.72
C ASP A 194 -25.57 -34.48 -39.86
N SER A 195 -26.54 -34.52 -38.93
CA SER A 195 -27.67 -35.46 -39.00
C SER A 195 -28.60 -35.20 -40.20
N THR A 196 -28.83 -33.93 -40.56
CA THR A 196 -29.67 -33.58 -41.73
C THR A 196 -28.99 -33.88 -43.05
N ILE A 197 -27.65 -33.77 -43.11
CA ILE A 197 -26.86 -34.15 -44.28
C ILE A 197 -26.85 -35.68 -44.43
N ALA A 198 -26.70 -36.42 -43.33
CA ALA A 198 -26.79 -37.89 -43.37
C ALA A 198 -28.19 -38.39 -43.81
N ASP A 199 -29.28 -37.77 -43.33
CA ASP A 199 -30.66 -38.14 -43.70
C ASP A 199 -30.98 -37.82 -45.17
N SER A 200 -30.46 -36.70 -45.70
CA SER A 200 -30.65 -36.34 -47.11
C SER A 200 -29.87 -37.24 -48.07
N ILE A 201 -28.66 -37.68 -47.72
CA ILE A 201 -27.89 -38.64 -48.52
C ILE A 201 -28.54 -40.04 -48.48
N ALA A 202 -29.07 -40.49 -47.33
CA ALA A 202 -29.78 -41.78 -47.24
C ALA A 202 -31.10 -41.79 -48.04
N ARG A 203 -31.80 -40.66 -48.11
CA ARG A 203 -33.02 -40.50 -48.92
C ARG A 203 -32.76 -40.48 -50.42
N ASP A 204 -31.65 -39.88 -50.86
CA ASP A 204 -31.31 -39.81 -52.30
C ASP A 204 -30.89 -41.17 -52.87
N VAL A 205 -30.21 -42.02 -52.08
CA VAL A 205 -29.79 -43.37 -52.52
C VAL A 205 -30.99 -44.36 -52.58
N GLY A 206 -32.11 -44.06 -51.91
CA GLY A 206 -33.28 -44.93 -51.85
C GLY A 206 -34.34 -44.75 -52.96
N VAL A 207 -34.27 -43.70 -53.78
CA VAL A 207 -35.36 -43.32 -54.71
C VAL A 207 -34.96 -43.49 -56.18
N SER A 208 -34.28 -44.59 -56.51
CA SER A 208 -34.07 -45.00 -57.91
C SER A 208 -34.40 -46.47 -58.10
N GLN A 209 -35.66 -46.83 -57.86
CA GLN A 209 -36.26 -47.98 -58.54
C GLN A 209 -37.80 -47.85 -58.58
N GLU A 210 -38.31 -48.03 -59.80
CA GLU A 210 -39.70 -48.29 -60.21
C GLU A 210 -40.58 -47.10 -60.61
N GLY A 211 -40.93 -47.07 -61.91
CA GLY A 211 -41.97 -46.18 -62.43
C GLY A 211 -42.05 -45.94 -63.93
N PHE A 212 -41.61 -46.84 -64.82
CA PHE A 212 -41.97 -46.77 -66.25
C PHE A 212 -42.74 -48.01 -66.68
N GLY A 213 -44.06 -47.87 -66.88
CA GLY A 213 -44.93 -48.87 -67.48
C GLY A 213 -46.33 -48.35 -67.85
N GLY A 214 -46.61 -48.29 -69.15
CA GLY A 214 -47.95 -48.26 -69.82
C GLY A 214 -48.71 -46.92 -69.73
N PHE A 215 -49.21 -46.33 -70.81
CA PHE A 215 -49.80 -46.88 -72.05
C PHE A 215 -49.48 -46.00 -73.27
#